data_AF-Q207V3-F1
#
_entry.id   AF-Q207V3-F1
#
_cell.length_a   1.000
_cell.length_b   1.000
_cell.length_c   1.000
_cell.angle_alpha   90.00
_cell.angle_beta   90.00
_cell.angle_gamma   90.00
#
_symmetry.space_group_name_H-M   'P 1'
#
loop_
_entity.id
_entity.type
_entity.pdbx_description
1 polymer ?
#
loop_
_entity_poly.entity_id
_entity_poly.type
_entity_poly.pdbx_seq_one_letter_code
_entity_poly.pdbx_strand_id
1 'polypeptide(L)'
;YNVIIASFYLSSGTPADFAQAWAALDDTTKINTVNTMHAKGAVLLVSLGGSTDMPFDKDPTALGQQVGAWAKAQHMDGVDFDLENINAGFTVPGKTDTQLVDWLAALSESAYNAIGSGAIITHAPQGPYFGPVGATDGWVGPSGGYTGLYKKAGNFISFFHVQFYN
;
A
#
# COMPACT_ATOMS: atom_id res chain seq x y z
N TYR A 1 3.87 18.34 -7.35
CA TYR A 1 3.74 16.93 -6.96
C TYR A 1 3.18 16.16 -8.14
N ASN A 2 3.75 15.00 -8.46
CA ASN A 2 3.27 14.08 -9.50
C ASN A 2 2.51 12.88 -8.91
N VAL A 3 2.62 12.64 -7.60
CA VAL A 3 1.84 11.67 -6.84
C VAL A 3 1.35 12.37 -5.58
N ILE A 4 0.05 12.29 -5.32
CA ILE A 4 -0.60 12.81 -4.12
C ILE A 4 -1.25 11.61 -3.43
N ILE A 5 -1.01 11.45 -2.13
CA ILE A 5 -1.46 10.27 -1.38
C ILE A 5 -2.37 10.75 -0.26
N ALA A 6 -3.63 10.33 -0.27
CA ALA A 6 -4.61 10.64 0.74
C ALA A 6 -4.49 9.66 1.92
N SER A 7 -3.97 10.16 3.04
CA SER A 7 -3.99 9.49 4.34
C SER A 7 -5.41 9.55 4.93
N PHE A 8 -6.03 8.51 5.46
CA PHE A 8 -5.75 7.09 5.32
C PHE A 8 -7.07 6.35 5.09
N TYR A 9 -7.04 5.19 4.45
CA TYR A 9 -8.13 4.22 4.51
C TYR A 9 -7.75 3.11 5.49
N LEU A 10 -8.45 3.04 6.61
CA LEU A 10 -8.15 2.09 7.67
C LEU A 10 -8.69 0.71 7.33
N SER A 11 -8.01 -0.31 7.82
CA SER A 11 -8.35 -1.71 7.60
C SER A 11 -9.73 -2.08 8.12
N SER A 12 -10.30 -1.31 9.06
CA SER A 12 -11.69 -1.39 9.52
C SER A 12 -12.73 -1.07 8.45
N GLY A 13 -12.31 -0.58 7.28
CA GLY A 13 -13.19 -0.19 6.18
C GLY A 13 -13.61 1.27 6.19
N THR A 14 -12.95 2.11 6.99
CA THR A 14 -13.32 3.51 7.20
C THR A 14 -12.21 4.45 6.74
N PRO A 15 -12.52 5.52 5.99
CA PRO A 15 -11.54 6.56 5.72
C PRO A 15 -11.31 7.43 6.96
N ALA A 16 -10.10 7.94 7.09
CA ALA A 16 -9.63 8.87 8.12
C ALA A 16 -8.91 10.05 7.46
N ASP A 17 -8.68 11.12 8.22
CA ASP A 17 -7.89 12.28 7.84
C ASP A 17 -8.25 12.86 6.44
N PHE A 18 -7.29 12.94 5.53
CA PHE A 18 -7.51 13.41 4.16
C PHE A 18 -8.46 12.49 3.39
N ALA A 19 -8.32 11.16 3.47
CA ALA A 19 -9.24 10.24 2.79
C ALA A 19 -10.69 10.44 3.27
N GLN A 20 -10.91 10.80 4.54
CA GLN A 20 -12.24 11.12 5.07
C GLN A 20 -12.77 12.43 4.47
N ALA A 21 -11.94 13.47 4.42
CA ALA A 21 -12.31 14.74 3.79
C ALA A 21 -12.62 14.55 2.29
N TRP A 22 -11.83 13.74 1.58
CA TRP A 22 -12.07 13.39 0.19
C TRP A 22 -13.40 12.65 0.01
N ALA A 23 -13.67 11.64 0.84
CA ALA A 23 -14.89 10.84 0.77
C ALA A 23 -16.17 11.67 0.93
N ALA A 24 -16.10 12.77 1.70
CA ALA A 24 -17.22 13.67 1.94
C ALA A 24 -17.58 14.59 0.74
N LEU A 25 -16.71 14.69 -0.28
CA LEU A 25 -17.01 15.44 -1.49
C LEU A 25 -18.02 14.69 -2.36
N ASP A 26 -18.79 15.42 -3.17
CA ASP A 26 -19.61 14.83 -4.22
C ASP A 26 -18.76 14.32 -5.40
N ASP A 27 -19.30 13.39 -6.18
CA ASP A 27 -18.58 12.75 -7.28
C ASP A 27 -18.15 13.75 -8.38
N THR A 28 -18.95 14.80 -8.64
CA THR A 28 -18.58 15.80 -9.66
C THR A 28 -17.33 16.56 -9.21
N THR A 29 -17.27 16.95 -7.95
CA THR A 29 -16.10 17.60 -7.36
C THR A 29 -14.87 16.69 -7.38
N LYS A 30 -15.02 15.40 -7.02
CA LYS A 30 -13.92 14.41 -7.07
C LYS A 30 -13.38 14.25 -8.48
N ILE A 31 -14.25 13.98 -9.45
CA ILE A 31 -13.87 13.77 -10.86
C ILE A 31 -13.17 15.01 -11.42
N ASN A 32 -13.73 16.21 -11.22
CA ASN A 32 -13.11 17.45 -11.71
C ASN A 32 -11.73 17.70 -11.09
N THR A 33 -11.57 17.37 -9.81
CA THR A 33 -10.30 17.51 -9.09
C THR A 33 -9.26 16.53 -9.64
N VAL A 34 -9.60 15.25 -9.79
CA VAL A 34 -8.72 14.23 -10.37
C VAL A 34 -8.35 14.59 -11.82
N ASN A 35 -9.29 15.01 -12.65
CA ASN A 35 -9.01 15.48 -14.01
C ASN A 35 -8.04 16.66 -14.03
N THR A 36 -8.14 17.57 -13.07
CA THR A 36 -7.20 18.70 -12.93
C THR A 36 -5.80 18.23 -12.53
N MET A 37 -5.69 17.19 -11.70
CA MET A 37 -4.42 16.54 -11.37
C MET A 37 -3.82 15.86 -12.59
N HIS A 38 -4.61 15.05 -13.32
CA HIS A 38 -4.17 14.36 -14.54
C HIS A 38 -3.69 15.34 -15.63
N ALA A 39 -4.41 16.45 -15.84
CA ALA A 39 -4.01 17.51 -16.78
C ALA A 39 -2.66 18.16 -16.44
N LYS A 40 -2.19 18.00 -15.19
CA LYS A 40 -0.89 18.47 -14.71
C LYS A 40 0.14 17.34 -14.58
N GLY A 41 -0.20 16.12 -15.02
CA GLY A 41 0.65 14.94 -14.91
C GLY A 41 0.80 14.42 -13.48
N ALA A 42 -0.21 14.65 -12.63
CA ALA A 42 -0.25 14.14 -11.26
C ALA A 42 -1.34 13.08 -11.09
N VAL A 43 -1.14 12.16 -10.14
CA VAL A 43 -2.09 11.11 -9.78
C VAL A 43 -2.50 11.22 -8.30
N LEU A 44 -3.67 10.68 -7.96
CA LEU A 44 -4.20 10.62 -6.61
C LEU A 44 -4.34 9.16 -6.15
N LEU A 45 -3.68 8.80 -5.06
CA LEU A 45 -3.76 7.50 -4.41
C LEU A 45 -4.41 7.64 -3.03
N VAL A 46 -4.92 6.54 -2.47
CA VAL A 46 -5.22 6.43 -1.04
C VAL A 46 -4.18 5.58 -0.34
N SER A 47 -3.72 5.99 0.85
CA SER A 47 -2.85 5.14 1.67
C SER A 47 -3.66 4.27 2.64
N LEU A 48 -3.37 2.97 2.70
CA LEU A 48 -3.88 2.06 3.72
C LEU A 48 -2.81 1.78 4.76
N GLY A 49 -3.18 1.86 6.04
CA GLY A 49 -2.30 1.62 7.18
C GLY A 49 -2.01 2.91 7.94
N GLY A 50 -0.72 3.24 8.05
CA GLY A 50 -0.18 4.25 8.94
C GLY A 50 0.12 3.69 10.34
N SER A 51 0.79 4.50 11.15
CA SER A 51 1.34 4.08 12.47
C SER A 51 0.36 3.40 13.43
N THR A 52 -0.95 3.62 13.29
CA THR A 52 -1.99 3.12 14.22
C THR A 52 -2.80 1.94 13.68
N ASP A 53 -2.63 1.52 12.42
CA ASP A 53 -3.40 0.45 11.81
C ASP A 53 -2.49 -0.69 11.35
N MET A 54 -2.59 -1.84 12.02
CA MET A 54 -1.72 -3.01 11.81
C MET A 54 -2.54 -4.21 11.31
N PRO A 55 -2.89 -4.27 10.01
CA PRO A 55 -3.87 -5.23 9.50
C PRO A 55 -3.33 -6.63 9.22
N PHE A 56 -2.19 -7.01 9.80
CA PHE A 56 -1.51 -8.26 9.46
C PHE A 56 -2.28 -9.51 9.91
N ASP A 57 -3.28 -9.37 10.77
CA ASP A 57 -4.20 -10.44 11.16
C ASP A 57 -5.32 -10.69 10.13
N LYS A 58 -5.51 -9.77 9.17
CA LYS A 58 -6.56 -9.88 8.14
C LYS A 58 -6.14 -10.74 6.96
N ASP A 59 -7.14 -11.20 6.21
CA ASP A 59 -6.91 -11.82 4.90
C ASP A 59 -6.42 -10.76 3.90
N PRO A 60 -5.24 -10.93 3.28
CA PRO A 60 -4.67 -9.91 2.41
C PRO A 60 -5.48 -9.73 1.12
N THR A 61 -6.11 -10.80 0.62
CA THR A 61 -6.89 -10.76 -0.62
C THR A 61 -8.16 -9.94 -0.42
N ALA A 62 -8.90 -10.22 0.66
CA ALA A 62 -10.10 -9.49 1.02
C ALA A 62 -9.78 -8.02 1.33
N LEU A 63 -8.68 -7.75 2.04
CA LEU A 63 -8.27 -6.39 2.36
C LEU A 63 -7.88 -5.59 1.10
N GLY A 64 -7.11 -6.19 0.19
CA GLY A 64 -6.71 -5.55 -1.06
C GLY A 64 -7.91 -5.29 -1.97
N GLN A 65 -8.83 -6.25 -2.07
CA GLN A 65 -10.11 -6.06 -2.76
C GLN A 65 -10.92 -4.90 -2.16
N GLN A 66 -10.99 -4.82 -0.83
CA GLN A 66 -11.73 -3.77 -0.12
C GLN A 66 -11.17 -2.38 -0.45
N VAL A 67 -9.87 -2.15 -0.23
CA VAL A 67 -9.27 -0.83 -0.49
C VAL A 67 -9.24 -0.49 -1.97
N GLY A 68 -8.98 -1.47 -2.85
CA GLY A 68 -8.97 -1.25 -4.29
C GLY A 68 -10.35 -0.87 -4.82
N ALA A 69 -11.40 -1.57 -4.38
CA ALA A 69 -12.78 -1.23 -4.75
C ALA A 69 -13.17 0.17 -4.21
N TRP A 70 -12.73 0.51 -2.99
CA TRP A 70 -12.97 1.82 -2.42
C TRP A 70 -12.25 2.92 -3.21
N ALA A 71 -10.96 2.76 -3.51
CA ALA A 71 -10.18 3.73 -4.30
C ALA A 71 -10.82 4.01 -5.66
N LYS A 72 -11.25 2.96 -6.36
CA LYS A 72 -11.99 3.06 -7.62
C LYS A 72 -13.30 3.82 -7.47
N ALA A 73 -14.08 3.52 -6.43
CA ALA A 73 -15.34 4.22 -6.15
C ALA A 73 -15.12 5.69 -5.76
N GLN A 74 -13.94 6.05 -5.27
CA GLN A 74 -13.56 7.43 -4.95
C GLN A 74 -12.87 8.17 -6.10
N HIS A 75 -12.86 7.59 -7.31
CA HIS A 75 -12.21 8.14 -8.50
C HIS A 75 -10.70 8.36 -8.34
N MET A 76 -10.04 7.53 -7.53
CA MET A 76 -8.59 7.56 -7.34
C MET A 76 -7.87 6.61 -8.30
N ASP A 77 -6.60 6.89 -8.56
CA ASP A 77 -5.74 6.18 -9.51
C ASP A 77 -5.14 4.89 -8.93
N GLY A 78 -5.20 4.71 -7.61
CA GLY A 78 -4.54 3.60 -6.97
C GLY A 78 -4.47 3.63 -5.44
N VAL A 79 -3.60 2.78 -4.91
CA VAL A 79 -3.44 2.53 -3.47
C VAL A 79 -1.96 2.57 -3.11
N ASP A 80 -1.66 3.23 -2.00
CA ASP A 80 -0.38 3.15 -1.30
C ASP A 80 -0.54 2.27 -0.05
N PHE A 81 0.42 1.41 0.24
CA PHE A 81 0.44 0.59 1.44
C PHE A 81 1.51 1.09 2.41
N ASP A 82 1.08 1.87 3.40
CA ASP A 82 1.90 2.36 4.50
C ASP A 82 1.81 1.40 5.69
N LEU A 83 2.45 0.24 5.54
CA LEU A 83 2.37 -0.85 6.51
C LEU A 83 3.60 -0.86 7.42
N GLU A 84 3.37 -0.40 8.66
CA GLU A 84 4.41 -0.22 9.67
C GLU A 84 4.37 -1.29 10.78
N ASN A 85 5.18 -1.09 11.83
CA ASN A 85 5.24 -1.97 13.00
C ASN A 85 5.65 -3.42 12.68
N ILE A 86 6.51 -3.60 11.66
CA ILE A 86 7.13 -4.89 11.35
C ILE A 86 8.34 -5.05 12.29
N ASN A 87 8.44 -6.22 12.95
CA ASN A 87 9.53 -6.52 13.86
C ASN A 87 10.79 -6.96 13.10
N ALA A 88 11.93 -6.91 13.80
CA ALA A 88 13.17 -7.51 13.34
C ALA A 88 12.96 -8.99 12.93
N GLY A 89 13.71 -9.40 11.91
CA GLY A 89 13.46 -10.62 11.16
C GLY A 89 12.36 -10.49 10.10
N PHE A 90 11.89 -9.26 9.80
CA PHE A 90 10.73 -9.00 8.92
C PHE A 90 9.49 -9.80 9.33
N THR A 91 9.16 -9.78 10.63
CA THR A 91 8.07 -10.59 11.19
C THR A 91 6.98 -9.74 11.83
N VAL A 92 5.78 -10.30 11.88
CA VAL A 92 4.61 -9.75 12.59
C VAL A 92 3.97 -10.90 13.38
N PRO A 93 3.14 -10.62 14.41
CA PRO A 93 2.50 -11.68 15.18
C PRO A 93 1.80 -12.71 14.27
N GLY A 94 2.19 -13.98 14.41
CA GLY A 94 1.61 -15.08 13.64
C GLY A 94 2.10 -15.23 12.19
N LYS A 95 3.12 -14.48 11.75
CA LYS A 95 3.75 -14.69 10.43
C LYS A 95 5.27 -14.66 10.48
N THR A 96 5.88 -15.63 9.81
CA THR A 96 7.30 -15.60 9.46
C THR A 96 7.58 -14.57 8.37
N ASP A 97 8.85 -14.30 8.10
CA ASP A 97 9.32 -13.40 7.04
C ASP A 97 8.77 -13.76 5.66
N THR A 98 8.80 -15.04 5.32
CA THR A 98 8.29 -15.58 4.06
C THR A 98 6.76 -15.44 3.99
N GLN A 99 6.06 -15.74 5.08
CA GLN A 99 4.61 -15.58 5.14
C GLN A 99 4.18 -14.11 5.05
N LEU A 100 4.98 -13.18 5.58
CA LEU A 100 4.71 -11.75 5.46
C LEU A 100 4.93 -11.26 4.03
N VAL A 101 6.00 -11.70 3.35
CA VAL A 101 6.20 -11.41 1.91
C VAL A 101 5.04 -11.94 1.08
N ASP A 102 4.57 -13.16 1.35
CA ASP A 102 3.42 -13.76 0.65
C ASP A 102 2.13 -12.97 0.89
N TRP A 103 1.92 -12.52 2.13
CA TRP A 103 0.79 -11.69 2.51
C TRP A 103 0.80 -10.35 1.77
N LEU A 104 1.94 -9.66 1.74
CA LEU A 104 2.11 -8.39 1.02
C LEU A 104 1.91 -8.55 -0.50
N ALA A 105 2.38 -9.66 -1.07
CA ALA A 105 2.19 -9.97 -2.49
C ALA A 105 0.70 -10.13 -2.83
N ALA A 106 -0.03 -10.94 -2.05
CA ALA A 106 -1.47 -11.15 -2.25
C ALA A 106 -2.28 -9.85 -2.07
N LEU A 107 -1.88 -9.01 -1.11
CA LEU A 107 -2.49 -7.70 -0.89
C LEU A 107 -2.32 -6.79 -2.12
N SER A 108 -1.10 -6.73 -2.66
CA SER A 108 -0.77 -5.90 -3.83
C SER A 108 -1.53 -6.34 -5.07
N GLU A 109 -1.51 -7.65 -5.36
CA GLU A 109 -2.19 -8.24 -6.50
C GLU A 109 -3.71 -8.04 -6.42
N SER A 110 -4.31 -8.28 -5.26
CA SER A 110 -5.76 -8.16 -5.10
C SER A 110 -6.25 -6.70 -5.21
N ALA A 111 -5.49 -5.73 -4.69
CA ALA A 111 -5.80 -4.32 -4.88
C ALA A 111 -5.67 -3.88 -6.34
N TYR A 112 -4.58 -4.28 -7.01
CA TYR A 112 -4.38 -4.04 -8.44
C TYR A 112 -5.59 -4.56 -9.25
N ASN A 113 -5.98 -5.80 -9.01
CA ASN A 113 -7.07 -6.45 -9.72
C ASN A 113 -8.44 -5.81 -9.44
N ALA A 114 -8.69 -5.35 -8.21
CA ALA A 114 -9.95 -4.69 -7.85
C ALA A 114 -10.12 -3.31 -8.51
N ILE A 115 -9.03 -2.57 -8.67
CA ILE A 115 -9.05 -1.28 -9.38
C ILE A 115 -9.17 -1.51 -10.88
N GLY A 116 -8.27 -2.34 -11.43
CA GLY A 116 -8.22 -2.72 -12.84
C GLY A 116 -6.89 -2.34 -13.51
N SER A 117 -6.80 -2.62 -14.81
CA SER A 117 -5.60 -2.33 -15.60
C SER A 117 -5.22 -0.85 -15.52
N GLY A 118 -3.94 -0.58 -15.24
CA GLY A 118 -3.41 0.78 -15.10
C GLY A 118 -3.45 1.33 -13.66
N ALA A 119 -3.91 0.54 -12.69
CA ALA A 119 -3.83 0.88 -11.28
C ALA A 119 -2.39 1.14 -10.84
N ILE A 120 -2.21 2.19 -10.02
CA ILE A 120 -0.92 2.53 -9.42
C ILE A 120 -0.90 1.96 -8.00
N ILE A 121 -0.07 0.94 -7.77
CA ILE A 121 0.11 0.37 -6.43
C ILE A 121 1.50 0.74 -5.93
N THR A 122 1.56 1.41 -4.78
CA THR A 122 2.81 1.76 -4.13
C THR A 122 2.84 1.20 -2.71
N HIS A 123 4.02 1.16 -2.11
CA HIS A 123 4.14 0.95 -0.67
C HIS A 123 5.07 2.01 -0.11
N ALA A 124 4.93 2.30 1.19
CA ALA A 124 5.80 3.20 1.94
C ALA A 124 6.64 2.44 2.99
N PRO A 125 7.51 1.50 2.60
CA PRO A 125 8.32 0.73 3.55
C PRO A 125 9.38 1.60 4.26
N GLN A 126 9.66 1.29 5.52
CA GLN A 126 10.82 1.86 6.22
C GLN A 126 12.13 1.29 5.65
N GLY A 127 13.19 2.09 5.66
CA GLY A 127 14.51 1.69 5.12
C GLY A 127 15.01 0.31 5.59
N PRO A 128 14.94 -0.04 6.89
CA PRO A 128 15.36 -1.35 7.40
C PRO A 128 14.58 -2.55 6.84
N TYR A 129 13.45 -2.33 6.18
CA TYR A 129 12.62 -3.40 5.61
C TYR A 129 13.18 -3.96 4.28
N PHE A 130 14.33 -3.46 3.82
CA PHE A 130 15.06 -4.01 2.68
C PHE A 130 16.35 -4.70 3.12
N GLY A 131 16.62 -5.86 2.55
CA GLY A 131 17.92 -6.51 2.63
C GLY A 131 18.14 -7.53 1.53
N PRO A 132 19.34 -8.17 1.47
CA PRO A 132 19.63 -9.17 0.47
C PRO A 132 18.79 -10.43 0.68
N VAL A 133 18.17 -10.94 -0.39
CA VAL A 133 17.46 -12.23 -0.35
C VAL A 133 18.45 -13.36 -0.10
N GLY A 134 18.15 -14.21 0.88
CA GLY A 134 18.99 -15.32 1.33
C GLY A 134 19.98 -14.98 2.45
N ALA A 135 20.12 -13.70 2.82
CA ALA A 135 20.96 -13.30 3.95
C ALA A 135 20.30 -13.68 5.28
N THR A 136 21.08 -14.22 6.22
CA THR A 136 20.59 -14.62 7.55
C THR A 136 21.13 -13.74 8.68
N ASP A 137 22.04 -12.83 8.36
CA ASP A 137 22.73 -11.91 9.27
C ASP A 137 22.17 -10.48 9.25
N GLY A 138 21.11 -10.23 8.47
CA GLY A 138 20.46 -8.93 8.32
C GLY A 138 19.14 -8.78 9.07
N TRP A 139 18.65 -7.53 9.15
CA TRP A 139 17.39 -7.19 9.84
C TRP A 139 16.17 -7.91 9.27
N VAL A 140 16.13 -8.18 7.97
CA VAL A 140 14.95 -8.73 7.27
C VAL A 140 14.90 -10.26 7.16
N GLY A 141 15.91 -10.96 7.66
CA GLY A 141 16.03 -12.41 7.48
C GLY A 141 16.16 -12.86 6.01
N PRO A 142 16.07 -14.17 5.75
CA PRO A 142 16.35 -14.75 4.43
C PRO A 142 15.34 -14.36 3.35
N SER A 143 14.14 -13.90 3.70
CA SER A 143 13.18 -13.37 2.72
C SER A 143 13.70 -12.15 1.96
N GLY A 144 14.60 -11.36 2.56
CA GLY A 144 15.03 -10.07 2.04
C GLY A 144 13.99 -8.95 2.20
N GLY A 145 12.90 -9.19 2.94
CA GLY A 145 11.82 -8.22 3.18
C GLY A 145 11.20 -7.70 1.89
N TYR A 146 11.14 -6.38 1.74
CA TYR A 146 10.60 -5.73 0.55
C TYR A 146 11.41 -6.02 -0.74
N THR A 147 12.68 -6.41 -0.63
CA THR A 147 13.45 -6.92 -1.79
C THR A 147 12.88 -8.25 -2.28
N GLY A 148 12.49 -9.14 -1.36
CA GLY A 148 11.81 -10.40 -1.66
C GLY A 148 10.43 -10.17 -2.26
N LEU A 149 9.67 -9.24 -1.68
CA LEU A 149 8.37 -8.81 -2.22
C LEU A 149 8.49 -8.33 -3.67
N TYR A 150 9.43 -7.43 -3.97
CA TYR A 150 9.57 -6.91 -5.33
C TYR A 150 9.94 -8.03 -6.33
N LYS A 151 10.79 -8.98 -5.95
CA LYS A 151 11.07 -10.16 -6.79
C LYS A 151 9.84 -11.03 -7.04
N LYS A 152 8.92 -11.12 -6.06
CA LYS A 152 7.73 -11.99 -6.13
C LYS A 152 6.55 -11.32 -6.84
N ALA A 153 6.30 -10.05 -6.57
CA ALA A 153 5.07 -9.34 -6.95
C ALA A 153 5.34 -7.96 -7.60
N GLY A 154 6.57 -7.68 -8.03
CA GLY A 154 6.94 -6.39 -8.63
C GLY A 154 6.14 -5.99 -9.87
N ASN A 155 5.51 -6.94 -10.57
CA ASN A 155 4.62 -6.65 -11.69
C ASN A 155 3.32 -5.94 -11.27
N PHE A 156 2.94 -6.02 -10.00
CA PHE A 156 1.77 -5.33 -9.46
C PHE A 156 2.16 -4.03 -8.76
N ILE A 157 3.44 -3.81 -8.45
CA ILE A 157 3.93 -2.67 -7.67
C ILE A 157 4.61 -1.65 -8.59
N SER A 158 4.09 -0.43 -8.62
CA SER A 158 4.63 0.65 -9.46
C SER A 158 5.96 1.17 -8.94
N PHE A 159 6.07 1.49 -7.65
CA PHE A 159 7.31 1.96 -6.99
C PHE A 159 7.14 2.01 -5.45
N PHE A 160 8.24 2.32 -4.75
CA PHE A 160 8.30 2.41 -3.29
C PHE A 160 8.61 3.83 -2.81
N HIS A 161 7.81 4.34 -1.87
CA HIS A 161 8.09 5.55 -1.09
C HIS A 161 8.93 5.19 0.14
N VAL A 162 10.20 4.84 -0.06
CA VAL A 162 11.05 4.37 1.05
C VAL A 162 11.23 5.46 2.10
N GLN A 163 10.85 5.16 3.33
CA GLN A 163 10.97 6.07 4.46
C GLN A 163 12.40 6.04 5.02
N PHE A 164 13.21 7.05 4.66
CA PHE A 164 14.56 7.27 5.21
C PHE A 164 14.53 8.21 6.41
N TYR A 165 13.62 7.94 7.33
CA TYR A 165 13.40 8.65 8.58
C TYR A 165 12.74 7.69 9.57
N ASN A 166 12.82 8.03 10.87
CA ASN A 166 12.48 7.16 12.01
C ASN A 166 13.22 5.80 11.99
#